data_AF-A0A920AB34-F1
#
_entry.id   AF-A0A920AB34-F1
#
_cell.length_a   1.000
_cell.length_b   1.000
_cell.length_c   1.000
_cell.angle_alpha   90.00
_cell.angle_beta   90.00
_cell.angle_gamma   90.00
#
_symmetry.space_group_name_H-M   'P 1'
#
loop_
_entity.id
_entity.type
_entity.pdbx_description
1 polymer ?
#
loop_
_entity_poly.entity_id
_entity_poly.type
_entity_poly.pdbx_seq_one_letter_code
_entity_poly.pdbx_strand_id
1 'polypeptide(L)' 'MRIYILGICGTFMSGIAQLAKEKGYEVSGCDENIYPPMNEILENLNINIDKYQENFYSKL' A
#
# COMPACT_ATOMS: atom_id res chain seq x y z
N MET A 1 -13.19 -9.95 2.09
CA MET A 1 -12.10 -9.69 3.06
C MET A 1 -11.33 -8.47 2.58
N ARG A 2 -10.96 -7.58 3.50
CA ARG A 2 -10.22 -6.36 3.19
C ARG A 2 -8.83 -6.46 3.80
N ILE A 3 -7.81 -6.23 2.99
CA ILE A 3 -6.40 -6.32 3.37
C ILE A 3 -5.83 -4.89 3.32
N TYR A 4 -5.23 -4.49 4.43
CA TYR A 4 -4.51 -3.23 4.54
C TYR A 4 -3.02 -3.52 4.78
N ILE A 5 -2.16 -3.13 3.84
CA ILE A 5 -0.72 -3.44 3.87
C ILE A 5 0.07 -2.23 4.35
N LEU A 6 0.83 -2.40 5.44
CA LEU A 6 1.80 -1.43 5.91
C LEU A 6 3.13 -1.63 5.16
N GLY A 7 3.68 -0.58 4.57
CA GLY A 7 4.86 -0.67 3.71
C GLY A 7 4.54 -1.19 2.31
N ILE A 8 3.40 -0.77 1.75
CA ILE A 8 2.89 -1.33 0.48
C ILE A 8 3.76 -0.98 -0.73
N CYS A 9 4.59 0.07 -0.67
CA CYS A 9 5.45 0.46 -1.80
C CYS A 9 6.73 -0.39 -1.92
N GLY A 10 6.97 -1.33 -1.00
CA GLY A 10 8.06 -2.30 -1.15
C GLY A 10 7.79 -3.26 -2.31
N THR A 11 8.77 -3.52 -3.17
CA THR A 11 8.62 -4.39 -4.37
C THR A 11 7.96 -5.74 -4.07
N PHE A 12 8.37 -6.40 -2.99
CA PHE A 12 7.76 -7.66 -2.56
C PHE A 12 6.30 -7.48 -2.12
N MET A 13 6.02 -6.43 -1.36
CA MET A 13 4.68 -6.15 -0.83
C MET A 13 3.71 -5.75 -1.93
N SER A 14 4.15 -4.99 -2.93
CA SER A 14 3.35 -4.70 -4.13
C SER A 14 2.99 -5.97 -4.90
N GLY A 15 3.91 -6.93 -5.00
CA GLY A 15 3.63 -8.24 -5.60
C GLY A 15 2.57 -9.03 -4.83
N ILE A 16 2.67 -9.05 -3.50
CA ILE A 16 1.62 -9.65 -2.65
C ILE A 16 0.27 -8.94 -2.82
N ALA A 17 0.28 -7.60 -2.89
CA ALA A 17 -0.91 -6.80 -3.08
C ALA A 17 -1.61 -7.14 -4.41
N GLN A 18 -0.84 -7.30 -5.48
CA GLN A 18 -1.33 -7.73 -6.79
C GLN A 18 -1.97 -9.12 -6.73
N LEU A 19 -1.28 -10.12 -6.18
CA LEU A 19 -1.82 -11.48 -6.05
C LEU A 19 -3.09 -11.52 -5.20
N ALA A 20 -3.15 -10.71 -4.14
CA ALA A 20 -4.35 -10.59 -3.32
C ALA A 20 -5.52 -9.97 -4.10
N LYS A 21 -5.25 -8.96 -4.93
CA LYS A 21 -6.25 -8.34 -5.80
C LYS A 21 -6.78 -9.34 -6.83
N GLU A 22 -5.90 -10.13 -7.46
CA GLU A 22 -6.27 -11.19 -8.42
C GLU A 22 -7.13 -12.28 -7.78
N LYS A 23 -6.93 -12.56 -6.48
CA LYS A 23 -7.79 -13.47 -5.72
C LYS A 23 -9.15 -12.88 -5.32
N GLY A 24 -9.45 -11.64 -5.70
CA GLY A 24 -10.72 -10.97 -5.42
C GLY A 24 -10.81 -10.31 -4.04
N TYR A 25 -9.67 -10.08 -3.37
CA TYR A 25 -9.65 -9.30 -2.13
C TYR A 25 -9.70 -7.80 -2.41
N GLU A 26 -10.29 -7.05 -1.47
CA GLU A 26 -10.16 -5.60 -1.45
C GLU A 26 -8.80 -5.27 -0.80
N VAL A 27 -7.93 -4.57 -1.52
CA VAL A 27 -6.56 -4.28 -1.08
C VAL A 27 -6.35 -2.77 -1.06
N SER A 28 -5.75 -2.29 0.03
CA SER A 28 -5.28 -0.92 0.22
C SER A 28 -4.03 -0.96 1.11
N GLY A 29 -3.35 0.16 1.30
CA GLY A 29 -2.21 0.20 2.22
C GLY A 29 -1.65 1.58 2.44
N CYS A 30 -0.55 1.66 3.19
CA CYS A 30 0.20 2.89 3.39
C CYS A 30 1.70 2.68 3.27
N ASP A 31 2.41 3.76 2.99
CA ASP A 31 3.86 3.81 3.03
C ASP A 31 4.35 5.21 3.45
N GLU A 32 5.55 5.28 4.03
CA GLU A 32 6.22 6.55 4.33
C GLU A 32 6.61 7.27 3.05
N ASN A 33 7.09 6.50 2.06
CA ASN A 33 7.57 7.00 0.79
C ASN A 33 6.72 6.44 -0.35
N ILE A 34 5.87 7.31 -0.91
CA ILE A 34 5.10 7.02 -2.13
C ILE A 34 5.85 7.66 -3.29
N TYR A 35 6.40 6.85 -4.20
CA TYR A 35 7.27 7.32 -5.27
C TYR A 35 7.05 6.54 -6.59
N PRO A 36 7.30 7.17 -7.76
CA PRO A 36 7.34 6.47 -9.04
C PRO A 36 8.49 5.45 -9.15
N PRO A 37 8.28 4.30 -9.79
CA PRO A 37 7.08 3.89 -10.54
C PRO A 37 6.03 3.18 -9.66
N MET A 38 6.26 3.05 -8.35
CA MET A 38 5.48 2.13 -7.52
C MET A 38 4.05 2.60 -7.29
N ASN A 39 3.83 3.90 -7.13
CA ASN A 39 2.50 4.47 -7.01
C ASN A 39 1.66 4.21 -8.27
N GLU A 40 2.22 4.42 -9.46
CA GLU A 40 1.53 4.19 -10.74
C GLU A 40 1.15 2.72 -10.93
N ILE A 41 2.04 1.78 -10.55
CA ILE A 41 1.76 0.34 -10.61
C ILE A 41 0.55 -0.01 -9.75
N LEU A 42 0.54 0.44 -8.49
CA LEU A 42 -0.53 0.13 -7.54
C LEU A 42 -1.85 0.83 -7.91
N GLU A 43 -1.80 2.07 -8.39
CA GLU A 43 -2.96 2.81 -8.91
C GLU A 43 -3.58 2.11 -10.13
N ASN A 44 -2.76 1.64 -11.07
CA ASN A 44 -3.23 0.87 -12.24
C ASN A 44 -3.92 -0.45 -11.84
N LEU A 45 -3.56 -1.03 -10.69
CA LEU A 45 -4.21 -2.20 -10.11
C LEU A 45 -5.47 -1.86 -9.30
N ASN A 46 -5.88 -0.59 -9.27
CA ASN A 46 -6.96 -0.06 -8.44
C ASN A 46 -6.74 -0.38 -6.95
N ILE A 47 -5.52 -0.14 -6.45
CA ILE A 47 -5.12 -0.28 -5.06
C ILE A 47 -4.85 1.11 -4.49
N ASN A 48 -5.61 1.49 -3.46
CA ASN A 48 -5.46 2.80 -2.80
C ASN A 48 -4.26 2.79 -1.85
N ILE A 49 -3.48 3.89 -1.88
CA ILE A 49 -2.31 4.09 -1.03
C ILE A 49 -2.49 5.36 -0.22
N ASP A 50 -2.39 5.24 1.10
CA ASP A 50 -2.37 6.37 2.02
C ASP A 50 -0.92 6.74 2.37
N LYS A 51 -0.65 8.03 2.56
CA LYS A 51 0.65 8.45 3.10
C LYS A 51 0.69 8.12 4.59
N TYR A 52 1.69 7.36 5.01
CA TYR A 52 1.91 7.12 6.44
C TYR A 52 2.25 8.44 7.12
N GLN A 53 1.55 8.72 8.22
CA GLN A 53 1.85 9.83 9.12
C GLN A 53 2.16 9.24 10.48
N GLU A 54 3.32 9.58 11.03
CA GLU A 54 3.70 9.18 12.37
C GLU A 54 2.75 9.80 13.41
N ASN A 55 2.32 9.02 14.39
CA ASN A 55 1.36 9.47 15.41
C ASN A 55 1.92 10.64 16.23
N PHE A 56 1.09 11.66 16.46
CA PHE A 56 1.44 12.88 17.19
C PHE A 56 1.98 12.63 18.62
N TYR A 57 1.69 11.46 19.21
CA TYR A 57 2.12 11.05 20.54
C TYR A 57 3.55 10.50 20.62
N SER A 58 4.24 10.22 19.49
CA SER A 58 5.64 9.75 19.52
C SER A 58 6.65 10.89 19.74
N LYS A 59 6.21 12.15 19.74
CA LYS A 59 7.03 13.36 19.91
C LYS A 59 6.89 14.04 21.28
N LEU A 60 6.16 13.44 22.22
CA LEU A 60 6.08 13.85 23.63
C LEU A 60 7.05 13.01 24.46
#